data_AF-A0AAW8HIW8-F1
#
_entry.id   AF-A0AAW8HIW8-F1
#
_cell.length_a   1.000
_cell.length_b   1.000
_cell.length_c   1.000
_cell.angle_alpha   90.00
_cell.angle_beta   90.00
_cell.angle_gamma   90.00
#
_symmetry.space_group_name_H-M   'P 1'
#
loop_
_entity.id
_entity.type
_entity.pdbx_description
1 polymer ?
#
loop_
_entity_poly.entity_id
_entity_poly.type
_entity_poly.pdbx_seq_one_letter_code
_entity_poly.pdbx_strand_id
1 'polypeptide(L)'
;MTTLTVFFCGTGSNKFDDSHANYWNGELISTLAANNKGKEFAEWVILDGPGSGNLQSDELWVKSGDYSQLRGQLVGSGWKENVQHAINIIKGHVDWQREKLTQENYEQLKKAGVPIQDVEVTGSFWWRKYDYGDRKVTQQALQQQIIKTFRKGQVLPTQVNLVGWSRGGISCHMLANAMLADPLLTTIPVNIFAIDPVPGMGNFQTEKVTLGRNVKEYVAFYARDERSKGFSCVVPDTNNATAMHIYPMSGRHATLVGNASANGNSGEKVLHEPGMIVRHFAEVCLQRWGVSLDKTLNLDGLQLLELHQANQRNAGQFAQMQKTVYTVSENDQGERYVSLGSTGKPFSSVQGARFSPASGLASDYLTNQAIYNVLK
;
A
#
# COMPACT_ATOMS: atom_id res chain seq x y z
N MET A 1 7.81 -3.75 23.80
CA MET A 1 6.62 -3.68 22.93
C MET A 1 7.09 -3.20 21.58
N THR A 2 6.73 -3.91 20.51
CA THR A 2 7.19 -3.61 19.15
C THR A 2 5.98 -3.37 18.27
N THR A 3 5.95 -2.21 17.62
CA THR A 3 5.00 -1.90 16.55
C THR A 3 5.63 -2.32 15.22
N LEU A 4 4.89 -3.07 14.40
CA LEU A 4 5.30 -3.40 13.03
C LEU A 4 4.43 -2.64 12.04
N THR A 5 5.04 -1.97 11.06
CA THR A 5 4.31 -1.30 9.97
C THR A 5 4.54 -2.00 8.64
N VAL A 6 3.47 -2.37 7.95
CA VAL A 6 3.54 -3.01 6.63
C VAL A 6 3.03 -2.02 5.58
N PHE A 7 3.90 -1.67 4.63
CA PHE A 7 3.62 -0.79 3.52
C PHE A 7 3.35 -1.61 2.26
N PHE A 8 2.22 -1.38 1.59
CA PHE A 8 1.86 -2.04 0.34
C PHE A 8 1.74 -1.04 -0.80
N CYS A 9 2.66 -1.11 -1.76
CA CYS A 9 2.62 -0.26 -2.94
C CYS A 9 1.39 -0.57 -3.81
N GLY A 10 0.94 0.45 -4.55
CA GLY A 10 -0.13 0.31 -5.53
C GLY A 10 0.29 -0.45 -6.78
N THR A 11 -0.67 -0.75 -7.65
CA THR A 11 -0.42 -1.40 -8.95
C THR A 11 0.77 -0.77 -9.69
N GLY A 12 1.70 -1.60 -10.14
CA GLY A 12 2.82 -1.14 -10.96
C GLY A 12 3.83 -0.26 -10.21
N SER A 13 3.63 -0.03 -8.90
CA SER A 13 4.54 0.71 -8.05
C SER A 13 5.35 -0.25 -7.15
N ASN A 14 6.53 0.19 -6.75
CA ASN A 14 7.52 -0.59 -6.02
C ASN A 14 8.24 0.27 -4.97
N LYS A 15 9.08 -0.36 -4.15
CA LYS A 15 9.82 0.34 -3.06
C LYS A 15 10.74 1.47 -3.52
N PHE A 16 11.17 1.49 -4.78
CA PHE A 16 12.11 2.46 -5.35
C PHE A 16 11.42 3.67 -6.00
N ASP A 17 10.10 3.79 -5.86
CA ASP A 17 9.33 4.89 -6.45
C ASP A 17 9.35 6.18 -5.60
N ASP A 18 10.10 6.20 -4.51
CA ASP A 18 10.32 7.37 -3.63
C ASP A 18 11.01 8.54 -4.34
N SER A 19 11.60 8.29 -5.51
CA SER A 19 12.19 9.30 -6.40
C SER A 19 11.63 9.26 -7.83
N HIS A 20 10.57 8.50 -8.10
CA HIS A 20 10.09 8.30 -9.46
C HIS A 20 9.50 9.60 -10.04
N ALA A 21 9.98 10.01 -11.22
CA ALA A 21 9.65 11.28 -11.87
C ALA A 21 8.16 11.50 -12.22
N ASN A 22 7.30 10.49 -12.06
CA ASN A 22 5.88 10.65 -12.31
C ASN A 22 5.16 11.30 -11.12
N TYR A 23 5.78 11.26 -9.94
CA TYR A 23 5.27 11.83 -8.71
C TYR A 23 6.06 13.10 -8.37
N TRP A 24 5.38 14.10 -7.84
CA TRP A 24 5.95 15.40 -7.51
C TRP A 24 7.05 15.30 -6.44
N ASN A 25 6.86 14.42 -5.46
CA ASN A 25 7.76 14.27 -4.31
C ASN A 25 7.84 12.79 -3.88
N GLY A 26 8.07 11.91 -4.85
CA GLY A 26 8.00 10.46 -4.68
C GLY A 26 6.58 9.91 -4.62
N GLU A 27 6.43 8.62 -4.89
CA GLU A 27 5.17 7.92 -4.63
C GLU A 27 4.98 7.80 -3.11
N LEU A 28 3.76 8.03 -2.62
CA LEU A 28 3.52 8.21 -1.20
C LEU A 28 3.90 6.99 -0.34
N ILE A 29 3.52 5.77 -0.73
CA ILE A 29 3.78 4.58 0.07
C ILE A 29 5.28 4.30 0.20
N SER A 30 5.99 4.32 -0.92
CA SER A 30 7.45 4.18 -0.98
C SER A 30 8.16 5.29 -0.20
N THR A 31 7.70 6.54 -0.31
CA THR A 31 8.24 7.67 0.45
C THR A 31 8.06 7.50 1.96
N LEU A 32 6.88 7.05 2.42
CA LEU A 32 6.64 6.80 3.85
C LEU A 32 7.53 5.68 4.40
N ALA A 33 7.74 4.61 3.61
CA ALA A 33 8.63 3.52 3.98
C ALA A 33 10.10 3.97 4.02
N ALA A 34 10.57 4.69 3.00
CA ALA A 34 11.94 5.24 2.93
C ALA A 34 12.24 6.22 4.07
N ASN A 35 11.22 6.90 4.57
CA ASN A 35 11.30 7.82 5.70
C ASN A 35 11.16 7.11 7.06
N ASN A 36 10.98 5.80 7.13
CA ASN A 36 10.85 5.10 8.40
C ASN A 36 12.21 4.94 9.10
N LYS A 37 12.31 5.37 10.37
CA LYS A 37 13.55 5.27 11.17
C LYS A 37 13.76 3.91 11.82
N GLY A 38 12.74 3.06 11.83
CA GLY A 38 12.80 1.72 12.38
C GLY A 38 13.71 0.79 11.58
N LYS A 39 13.94 -0.41 12.11
CA LYS A 39 14.68 -1.47 11.43
C LYS A 39 13.75 -2.23 10.49
N GLU A 40 14.07 -2.24 9.20
CA GLU A 40 13.35 -3.04 8.20
C GLU A 40 13.30 -4.51 8.64
N PHE A 41 12.21 -5.20 8.29
CA PHE A 41 11.78 -6.53 8.72
C PHE A 41 11.40 -6.65 10.20
N ALA A 42 12.05 -5.92 11.11
CA ALA A 42 11.72 -5.95 12.53
C ALA A 42 10.56 -5.01 12.90
N GLU A 43 10.60 -3.76 12.44
CA GLU A 43 9.66 -2.69 12.82
C GLU A 43 8.87 -2.17 11.62
N TRP A 44 9.36 -2.39 10.41
CA TRP A 44 8.60 -2.12 9.20
C TRP A 44 9.01 -3.01 8.03
N VAL A 45 8.15 -3.14 7.02
CA VAL A 45 8.49 -3.75 5.73
C VAL A 45 7.67 -3.10 4.62
N ILE A 46 8.23 -3.01 3.42
CA ILE A 46 7.52 -2.59 2.21
C ILE A 46 7.41 -3.76 1.24
N LEU A 47 6.24 -3.87 0.62
CA LEU A 47 5.93 -4.88 -0.39
C LEU A 47 5.51 -4.21 -1.68
N ASP A 48 6.21 -4.57 -2.76
CA ASP A 48 5.90 -4.16 -4.12
C ASP A 48 4.44 -4.47 -4.51
N GLY A 49 3.87 -3.57 -5.30
CA GLY A 49 2.50 -3.71 -5.75
C GLY A 49 2.35 -4.75 -6.87
N PRO A 50 1.15 -5.36 -7.02
CA PRO A 50 0.90 -6.29 -8.10
C PRO A 50 1.25 -5.70 -9.48
N GLY A 51 2.00 -6.46 -10.27
CA GLY A 51 2.35 -6.07 -11.64
C GLY A 51 3.48 -5.05 -11.78
N SER A 52 4.24 -4.76 -10.71
CA SER A 52 5.47 -3.95 -10.74
C SER A 52 6.69 -4.70 -11.31
N GLY A 53 6.57 -6.00 -11.55
CA GLY A 53 7.71 -6.88 -11.84
C GLY A 53 8.30 -7.56 -10.61
N ASN A 54 7.83 -7.22 -9.40
CA ASN A 54 8.24 -7.79 -8.11
C ASN A 54 9.77 -7.83 -7.96
N LEU A 55 10.39 -6.65 -7.90
CA LEU A 55 11.83 -6.48 -7.81
C LEU A 55 12.38 -7.03 -6.49
N GLN A 56 11.50 -7.27 -5.51
CA GLN A 56 11.80 -7.90 -4.22
C GLN A 56 11.54 -9.43 -4.19
N SER A 57 11.40 -10.10 -5.34
CA SER A 57 11.13 -11.55 -5.38
C SER A 57 12.17 -12.42 -4.64
N ASP A 58 13.39 -11.91 -4.47
CA ASP A 58 14.48 -12.53 -3.70
C ASP A 58 14.31 -12.39 -2.17
N GLU A 59 13.54 -11.41 -1.72
CA GLU A 59 13.26 -11.11 -0.31
C GLU A 59 12.01 -11.82 0.21
N LEU A 60 11.15 -12.36 -0.68
CA LEU A 60 9.92 -13.03 -0.28
C LEU A 60 10.15 -14.31 0.53
N TRP A 61 9.33 -14.54 1.56
CA TRP A 61 9.35 -15.75 2.41
C TRP A 61 8.40 -16.83 1.89
N VAL A 62 8.04 -16.72 0.61
CA VAL A 62 7.15 -17.62 -0.10
C VAL A 62 7.69 -17.81 -1.52
N LYS A 63 7.46 -18.99 -2.08
CA LYS A 63 7.83 -19.26 -3.47
C LYS A 63 7.04 -18.34 -4.39
N SER A 64 7.72 -17.45 -5.10
CA SER A 64 7.10 -16.59 -6.11
C SER A 64 6.54 -17.44 -7.25
N GLY A 65 5.29 -17.19 -7.67
CA GLY A 65 4.77 -17.73 -8.93
C GLY A 65 5.40 -17.03 -10.13
N ASP A 66 5.63 -17.77 -11.23
CA ASP A 66 6.07 -17.22 -12.51
C ASP A 66 4.90 -16.48 -13.18
N TYR A 67 4.73 -15.20 -12.88
CA TYR A 67 3.65 -14.40 -13.46
C TYR A 67 4.18 -13.47 -14.54
N SER A 68 3.61 -13.54 -15.75
CA SER A 68 3.84 -12.49 -16.75
C SER A 68 3.26 -11.16 -16.27
N GLN A 69 3.99 -10.05 -16.46
CA GLN A 69 3.61 -8.70 -15.99
C GLN A 69 2.16 -8.32 -16.36
N LEU A 70 1.75 -8.63 -17.60
CA LEU A 70 0.40 -8.38 -18.11
C LEU A 70 -0.70 -9.19 -17.38
N ARG A 71 -0.44 -10.46 -17.02
CA ARG A 71 -1.40 -11.25 -16.22
C ARG A 71 -1.41 -10.77 -14.76
N GLY A 72 -0.25 -10.47 -14.17
CA GLY A 72 -0.19 -9.94 -12.81
C GLY A 72 -0.99 -8.65 -12.61
N GLN A 73 -0.95 -7.75 -13.59
CA GLN A 73 -1.72 -6.49 -13.57
C GLN A 73 -3.24 -6.68 -13.76
N LEU A 74 -3.71 -7.78 -14.36
CA LEU A 74 -5.12 -8.01 -14.65
C LEU A 74 -5.82 -8.95 -13.66
N VAL A 75 -5.14 -9.99 -13.15
CA VAL A 75 -5.76 -11.03 -12.29
C VAL A 75 -5.34 -10.98 -10.82
N GLY A 76 -4.47 -10.05 -10.41
CA GLY A 76 -4.07 -9.90 -9.01
C GLY A 76 -3.08 -10.96 -8.51
N SER A 77 -2.35 -11.61 -9.43
CA SER A 77 -1.26 -12.51 -9.07
C SER A 77 -0.18 -11.77 -8.26
N GLY A 78 0.27 -12.35 -7.15
CA GLY A 78 1.21 -11.73 -6.21
C GLY A 78 0.57 -11.25 -4.90
N TRP A 79 -0.76 -11.05 -4.86
CA TRP A 79 -1.43 -10.59 -3.63
C TRP A 79 -1.36 -11.59 -2.49
N LYS A 80 -1.67 -12.85 -2.76
CA LYS A 80 -1.67 -13.91 -1.75
C LYS A 80 -0.24 -14.14 -1.25
N GLU A 81 0.72 -14.08 -2.15
CA GLU A 81 2.14 -14.20 -1.85
C GLU A 81 2.60 -13.04 -0.95
N ASN A 82 2.23 -11.80 -1.28
CA ASN A 82 2.56 -10.62 -0.46
C ASN A 82 1.91 -10.69 0.93
N VAL A 83 0.64 -11.07 1.00
CA VAL A 83 -0.07 -11.25 2.30
C VAL A 83 0.59 -12.35 3.11
N GLN A 84 0.90 -13.50 2.52
CA GLN A 84 1.55 -14.59 3.23
C GLN A 84 2.98 -14.23 3.65
N HIS A 85 3.73 -13.51 2.81
CA HIS A 85 5.05 -12.99 3.17
C HIS A 85 4.96 -12.07 4.39
N ALA A 86 3.99 -11.15 4.42
CA ALA A 86 3.78 -10.27 5.57
C ALA A 86 3.37 -11.05 6.83
N ILE A 87 2.51 -12.08 6.72
CA ILE A 87 2.18 -12.99 7.84
C ILE A 87 3.44 -13.65 8.40
N ASN A 88 4.33 -14.14 7.53
CA ASN A 88 5.55 -14.79 7.95
C ASN A 88 6.53 -13.81 8.65
N ILE A 89 6.63 -12.56 8.18
CA ILE A 89 7.38 -11.48 8.84
C ILE A 89 6.77 -11.10 10.20
N ILE A 90 5.44 -11.00 10.30
CA ILE A 90 4.75 -10.73 11.57
C ILE A 90 5.10 -11.82 12.59
N LYS A 91 5.04 -13.09 12.17
CA LYS A 91 5.41 -14.24 13.00
C LYS A 91 6.90 -14.38 13.26
N GLY A 92 7.76 -13.72 12.48
CA GLY A 92 9.21 -13.90 12.52
C GLY A 92 9.65 -15.33 12.22
N HIS A 93 8.83 -16.10 11.49
CA HIS A 93 9.09 -17.50 11.18
C HIS A 93 9.15 -17.74 9.67
N VAL A 94 10.24 -18.38 9.22
CA VAL A 94 10.52 -18.66 7.81
C VAL A 94 10.22 -20.13 7.53
N ASP A 95 9.16 -20.41 6.76
CA ASP A 95 8.82 -21.77 6.31
C ASP A 95 9.47 -22.13 4.97
N TRP A 96 9.89 -21.13 4.19
CA TRP A 96 10.48 -21.31 2.87
C TRP A 96 11.65 -20.36 2.65
N GLN A 97 12.72 -20.86 2.04
CA GLN A 97 13.92 -20.09 1.73
C GLN A 97 14.31 -20.26 0.26
N ARG A 98 14.87 -19.20 -0.33
CA ARG A 98 15.46 -19.27 -1.66
C ARG A 98 16.90 -19.74 -1.55
N GLU A 99 17.08 -21.06 -1.62
CA GLU A 99 18.39 -21.69 -1.44
C GLU A 99 19.31 -21.51 -2.64
N LYS A 100 18.79 -21.29 -3.85
CA LYS A 100 19.61 -21.15 -5.07
C LYS A 100 20.10 -19.72 -5.32
N LEU A 101 21.30 -19.59 -5.86
CA LEU A 101 21.85 -18.33 -6.35
C LEU A 101 21.17 -17.91 -7.65
N THR A 102 20.99 -16.59 -7.82
CA THR A 102 20.69 -16.00 -9.13
C THR A 102 21.99 -15.79 -9.90
N GLN A 103 21.91 -15.64 -11.22
CA GLN A 103 23.08 -15.32 -12.03
C GLN A 103 23.80 -14.07 -11.53
N GLU A 104 23.05 -13.01 -11.23
CA GLU A 104 23.61 -11.74 -10.74
C GLU A 104 24.35 -11.92 -9.41
N ASN A 105 23.74 -12.62 -8.44
CA ASN A 105 24.39 -12.91 -7.16
C ASN A 105 25.65 -13.76 -7.33
N TYR A 106 25.61 -14.74 -8.23
CA TYR A 106 26.76 -15.57 -8.57
C TYR A 106 27.92 -14.74 -9.14
N GLU A 107 27.64 -13.86 -10.11
CA GLU A 107 28.64 -12.99 -10.73
C GLU A 107 29.24 -12.00 -9.72
N GLN A 108 28.43 -11.43 -8.83
CA GLN A 108 28.90 -10.55 -7.76
C GLN A 108 29.82 -11.29 -6.78
N LEU A 109 29.44 -12.50 -6.33
CA LEU A 109 30.26 -13.33 -5.44
C LEU A 109 31.59 -13.74 -6.09
N LYS A 110 31.54 -14.11 -7.38
CA LYS A 110 32.74 -14.44 -8.15
C LYS A 110 33.67 -13.23 -8.30
N LYS A 111 33.13 -12.05 -8.58
CA LYS A 111 33.88 -10.79 -8.66
C LYS A 111 34.51 -10.40 -7.32
N ALA A 112 33.83 -10.70 -6.21
CA ALA A 112 34.32 -10.46 -4.86
C ALA A 112 35.35 -11.51 -4.37
N GLY A 113 35.69 -12.51 -5.19
CA GLY A 113 36.66 -13.56 -4.83
C GLY A 113 36.13 -14.57 -3.80
N VAL A 114 34.80 -14.67 -3.64
CA VAL A 114 34.19 -15.63 -2.70
C VAL A 114 34.25 -17.04 -3.31
N PRO A 115 34.77 -18.05 -2.59
CA PRO A 115 34.79 -19.42 -3.10
C PRO A 115 33.37 -20.00 -3.16
N ILE A 116 32.88 -20.18 -4.39
CA ILE A 116 31.57 -20.73 -4.77
C ILE A 116 31.77 -21.81 -5.84
N GLN A 117 30.82 -22.76 -5.94
CA GLN A 117 30.85 -23.81 -6.96
C GLN A 117 30.67 -23.22 -8.36
N ASP A 118 31.28 -23.83 -9.38
CA ASP A 118 31.07 -23.40 -10.77
C ASP A 118 29.64 -23.69 -11.24
N VAL A 119 29.16 -22.90 -12.20
CA VAL A 119 27.81 -23.04 -12.78
C VAL A 119 27.64 -24.40 -13.42
N GLU A 120 26.63 -25.15 -12.98
CA GLU A 120 26.24 -26.39 -13.64
C GLU A 120 25.28 -26.06 -14.79
N VAL A 121 25.61 -26.53 -15.99
CA VAL A 121 24.78 -26.36 -17.18
C VAL A 121 24.19 -27.70 -17.57
N THR A 122 22.87 -27.80 -17.58
CA THR A 122 22.13 -29.01 -17.98
C THR A 122 21.22 -28.73 -19.16
N GLY A 123 20.90 -29.76 -19.94
CA GLY A 123 19.99 -29.66 -21.10
C GLY A 123 20.68 -29.63 -22.47
N SER A 124 19.89 -29.48 -23.53
CA SER A 124 20.38 -29.50 -24.91
C SER A 124 20.76 -28.10 -25.39
N PHE A 125 21.37 -27.99 -26.57
CA PHE A 125 21.71 -26.70 -27.18
C PHE A 125 20.50 -25.75 -27.28
N TRP A 126 19.30 -26.29 -27.50
CA TRP A 126 18.05 -25.53 -27.63
C TRP A 126 17.39 -25.18 -26.30
N TRP A 127 17.79 -25.85 -25.20
CA TRP A 127 17.22 -25.68 -23.87
C TRP A 127 18.28 -25.90 -22.80
N ARG A 128 19.02 -24.84 -22.47
CA ARG A 128 19.99 -24.85 -21.37
C ARG A 128 19.35 -24.36 -20.09
N LYS A 129 19.59 -25.09 -19.01
CA LYS A 129 19.30 -24.68 -17.64
C LYS A 129 20.62 -24.48 -16.91
N TYR A 130 20.73 -23.34 -16.24
CA TYR A 130 21.90 -22.97 -15.45
C TYR A 130 21.55 -23.10 -13.97
N ASP A 131 22.34 -23.85 -13.22
CA ASP A 131 22.33 -23.89 -11.75
C ASP A 131 23.58 -23.17 -11.25
N TYR A 132 23.37 -22.05 -10.57
CA TYR A 132 24.45 -21.20 -10.08
C TYR A 132 24.92 -21.59 -8.67
N GLY A 133 24.49 -22.76 -8.17
CA GLY A 133 24.82 -23.26 -6.84
C GLY A 133 23.94 -22.71 -5.73
N ASP A 134 24.23 -23.14 -4.50
CA ASP A 134 23.45 -22.83 -3.30
C ASP A 134 23.99 -21.61 -2.53
N ARG A 135 23.08 -20.87 -1.89
CA ARG A 135 23.37 -19.76 -0.99
C ARG A 135 23.87 -20.31 0.35
N LYS A 136 25.01 -19.80 0.84
CA LYS A 136 25.48 -20.09 2.21
C LYS A 136 24.57 -19.50 3.28
N VAL A 137 24.04 -18.30 3.02
CA VAL A 137 23.06 -17.61 3.87
C VAL A 137 21.99 -17.04 2.95
N THR A 138 20.73 -17.38 3.22
CA THR A 138 19.58 -16.87 2.45
C THR A 138 19.16 -15.50 2.97
N GLN A 139 18.54 -14.68 2.12
CA GLN A 139 18.01 -13.38 2.54
C GLN A 139 16.95 -13.56 3.63
N GLN A 140 16.13 -14.60 3.52
CA GLN A 140 15.10 -14.96 4.50
C GLN A 140 15.72 -15.29 5.87
N ALA A 141 16.83 -16.03 5.91
CA ALA A 141 17.55 -16.32 7.15
C ALA A 141 18.12 -15.04 7.79
N LEU A 142 18.69 -14.13 6.98
CA LEU A 142 19.19 -12.84 7.46
C LEU A 142 18.06 -12.00 8.07
N GLN A 143 16.94 -11.87 7.35
CA GLN A 143 15.76 -11.12 7.80
C GLN A 143 15.16 -11.71 9.09
N GLN A 144 15.13 -13.04 9.23
CA GLN A 144 14.71 -13.68 10.47
C GLN A 144 15.65 -13.32 11.65
N GLN A 145 16.95 -13.26 11.43
CA GLN A 145 17.90 -12.86 12.47
C GLN A 145 17.76 -11.39 12.84
N ILE A 146 17.48 -10.51 11.87
CA ILE A 146 17.13 -9.11 12.12
C ILE A 146 15.91 -9.03 13.05
N ILE A 147 14.84 -9.77 12.74
CA ILE A 147 13.63 -9.82 13.57
C ILE A 147 13.95 -10.30 14.99
N LYS A 148 14.66 -11.42 15.14
CA LYS A 148 15.03 -11.97 16.46
C LYS A 148 15.85 -10.97 17.29
N THR A 149 16.80 -10.30 16.65
CA THR A 149 17.70 -9.34 17.29
C THR A 149 16.95 -8.08 17.74
N PHE A 150 16.23 -7.43 16.83
CA PHE A 150 15.65 -6.12 17.08
C PHE A 150 14.30 -6.17 17.81
N ARG A 151 13.57 -7.29 17.75
CA ARG A 151 12.40 -7.51 18.59
C ARG A 151 12.74 -8.07 19.98
N LYS A 152 14.03 -8.16 20.33
CA LYS A 152 14.54 -8.51 21.68
C LYS A 152 13.92 -9.79 22.26
N GLY A 153 13.74 -10.82 21.42
CA GLY A 153 13.12 -12.09 21.82
C GLY A 153 11.59 -12.10 21.88
N GLN A 154 10.92 -10.93 21.85
CA GLN A 154 9.46 -10.85 21.67
C GLN A 154 9.14 -10.85 20.17
N VAL A 155 9.10 -12.05 19.58
CA VAL A 155 8.99 -12.19 18.11
C VAL A 155 7.71 -11.58 17.55
N LEU A 156 6.57 -11.74 18.22
CA LEU A 156 5.30 -11.17 17.78
C LEU A 156 5.21 -9.68 18.14
N PRO A 157 4.83 -8.80 17.20
CA PRO A 157 4.57 -7.41 17.50
C PRO A 157 3.34 -7.27 18.42
N THR A 158 3.28 -6.17 19.17
CA THR A 158 2.13 -5.83 20.02
C THR A 158 1.03 -5.09 19.26
N GLN A 159 1.35 -4.56 18.08
CA GLN A 159 0.43 -3.86 17.18
C GLN A 159 0.98 -3.95 15.76
N VAL A 160 0.07 -4.01 14.77
CA VAL A 160 0.42 -3.91 13.36
C VAL A 160 -0.27 -2.69 12.73
N ASN A 161 0.50 -1.86 12.04
CA ASN A 161 -0.03 -0.76 11.22
C ASN A 161 0.08 -1.16 9.75
N LEU A 162 -0.97 -0.95 8.97
CA LEU A 162 -1.02 -1.27 7.55
C LEU A 162 -1.22 0.01 6.76
N VAL A 163 -0.39 0.24 5.74
CA VAL A 163 -0.51 1.40 4.86
C VAL A 163 -0.51 0.92 3.43
N GLY A 164 -1.46 1.36 2.62
CA GLY A 164 -1.48 0.93 1.23
C GLY A 164 -2.35 1.77 0.32
N TRP A 165 -1.92 1.85 -0.94
CA TRP A 165 -2.63 2.56 -2.00
C TRP A 165 -3.18 1.58 -3.03
N SER A 166 -4.34 1.86 -3.62
CA SER A 166 -4.89 1.05 -4.72
C SER A 166 -5.09 -0.41 -4.30
N ARG A 167 -4.55 -1.35 -5.10
CA ARG A 167 -4.47 -2.76 -4.74
C ARG A 167 -3.65 -3.04 -3.48
N GLY A 168 -2.70 -2.19 -3.12
CA GLY A 168 -2.00 -2.25 -1.85
C GLY A 168 -2.91 -1.92 -0.65
N GLY A 169 -3.86 -0.99 -0.82
CA GLY A 169 -4.91 -0.75 0.18
C GLY A 169 -5.81 -1.98 0.39
N ILE A 170 -6.11 -2.70 -0.68
CA ILE A 170 -6.82 -3.99 -0.60
C ILE A 170 -5.97 -5.08 0.05
N SER A 171 -4.65 -5.11 -0.20
CA SER A 171 -3.73 -6.01 0.52
C SER A 171 -3.78 -5.76 2.03
N CYS A 172 -3.98 -4.51 2.48
CA CYS A 172 -4.18 -4.21 3.90
C CYS A 172 -5.42 -4.93 4.45
N HIS A 173 -6.53 -4.91 3.71
CA HIS A 173 -7.75 -5.63 4.12
C HIS A 173 -7.51 -7.13 4.20
N MET A 174 -6.89 -7.69 3.16
CA MET A 174 -6.58 -9.12 3.09
C MET A 174 -5.67 -9.55 4.24
N LEU A 175 -4.62 -8.77 4.55
CA LEU A 175 -3.70 -9.07 5.64
C LEU A 175 -4.38 -8.97 7.01
N ALA A 176 -5.19 -7.94 7.26
CA ALA A 176 -5.92 -7.80 8.52
C ALA A 176 -6.86 -9.01 8.76
N ASN A 177 -7.56 -9.47 7.73
CA ASN A 177 -8.41 -10.66 7.82
C ASN A 177 -7.60 -11.95 7.98
N ALA A 178 -6.47 -12.09 7.28
CA ALA A 178 -5.56 -13.22 7.45
C ALA A 178 -4.99 -13.29 8.88
N MET A 179 -4.63 -12.15 9.47
CA MET A 179 -4.21 -12.08 10.87
C MET A 179 -5.32 -12.49 11.83
N LEU A 180 -6.58 -12.10 11.57
CA LEU A 180 -7.70 -12.48 12.42
C LEU A 180 -7.97 -14.00 12.37
N ALA A 181 -7.81 -14.61 11.20
CA ALA A 181 -7.96 -16.05 10.98
C ALA A 181 -6.79 -16.87 11.54
N ASP A 182 -5.64 -16.25 11.80
CA ASP A 182 -4.46 -16.91 12.34
C ASP A 182 -4.49 -17.00 13.87
N PRO A 183 -4.44 -18.20 14.48
CA PRO A 183 -4.51 -18.35 15.93
C PRO A 183 -3.43 -17.61 16.71
N LEU A 184 -2.25 -17.39 16.11
CA LEU A 184 -1.14 -16.68 16.77
C LEU A 184 -1.30 -15.16 16.70
N LEU A 185 -2.08 -14.66 15.75
CA LEU A 185 -2.16 -13.22 15.43
C LEU A 185 -3.52 -12.60 15.76
N THR A 186 -4.54 -13.41 16.06
CA THR A 186 -5.93 -12.97 16.28
C THR A 186 -6.10 -11.92 17.38
N THR A 187 -5.17 -11.85 18.33
CA THR A 187 -5.18 -10.88 19.45
C THR A 187 -4.43 -9.58 19.14
N ILE A 188 -3.66 -9.53 18.05
CA ILE A 188 -2.84 -8.36 17.70
C ILE A 188 -3.75 -7.29 17.07
N PRO A 189 -3.84 -6.09 17.66
CA PRO A 189 -4.62 -5.00 17.09
C PRO A 189 -3.99 -4.48 15.78
N VAL A 190 -4.86 -4.09 14.86
CA VAL A 190 -4.48 -3.57 13.54
C VAL A 190 -5.02 -2.15 13.35
N ASN A 191 -4.18 -1.24 12.85
CA ASN A 191 -4.62 0.05 12.32
C ASN A 191 -4.35 0.11 10.81
N ILE A 192 -5.22 0.74 10.04
CA ILE A 192 -5.10 0.81 8.58
C ILE A 192 -5.18 2.27 8.12
N PHE A 193 -4.19 2.69 7.32
CA PHE A 193 -4.25 3.90 6.51
C PHE A 193 -4.31 3.52 5.03
N ALA A 194 -5.48 3.63 4.42
CA ALA A 194 -5.71 3.24 3.03
C ALA A 194 -5.88 4.46 2.11
N ILE A 195 -5.26 4.42 0.94
CA ILE A 195 -5.43 5.47 -0.08
C ILE A 195 -6.10 4.83 -1.28
N ASP A 196 -7.33 5.26 -1.53
CA ASP A 196 -8.16 4.82 -2.65
C ASP A 196 -8.08 3.30 -2.93
N PRO A 197 -8.46 2.44 -1.96
CA PRO A 197 -8.31 0.99 -2.07
C PRO A 197 -9.18 0.44 -3.21
N VAL A 198 -8.55 -0.11 -4.25
CA VAL A 198 -9.22 -0.58 -5.47
C VAL A 198 -8.85 -2.03 -5.73
N PRO A 199 -9.81 -2.97 -5.76
CA PRO A 199 -9.52 -4.38 -5.98
C PRO A 199 -9.38 -4.75 -7.47
N GLY A 200 -9.88 -3.89 -8.36
CA GLY A 200 -10.02 -4.21 -9.77
C GLY A 200 -11.31 -4.97 -10.06
N MET A 201 -11.65 -5.08 -11.35
CA MET A 201 -12.90 -5.71 -11.80
C MET A 201 -13.01 -7.16 -11.31
N GLY A 202 -14.18 -7.53 -10.77
CA GLY A 202 -14.48 -8.90 -10.34
C GLY A 202 -13.79 -9.36 -9.05
N ASN A 203 -13.12 -8.47 -8.31
CA ASN A 203 -12.32 -8.81 -7.14
C ASN A 203 -12.92 -8.36 -5.79
N PHE A 204 -14.25 -8.49 -5.63
CA PHE A 204 -14.97 -8.05 -4.42
C PHE A 204 -15.28 -9.21 -3.45
N GLN A 205 -14.33 -10.15 -3.31
CA GLN A 205 -14.45 -11.24 -2.33
C GLN A 205 -14.43 -10.71 -0.89
N THR A 206 -15.05 -11.45 0.04
CA THR A 206 -15.28 -11.03 1.43
C THR A 206 -14.03 -10.49 2.12
N GLU A 207 -12.87 -11.13 1.94
CA GLU A 207 -11.60 -10.74 2.55
C GLU A 207 -11.04 -9.39 2.06
N LYS A 208 -11.58 -8.86 0.97
CA LYS A 208 -11.19 -7.57 0.38
C LYS A 208 -12.16 -6.45 0.71
N VAL A 209 -13.39 -6.77 1.10
CA VAL A 209 -14.48 -5.81 1.30
C VAL A 209 -15.02 -5.76 2.73
N THR A 210 -14.50 -6.61 3.61
CA THR A 210 -14.86 -6.63 5.03
C THR A 210 -13.62 -6.52 5.91
N LEU A 211 -13.77 -6.01 7.13
CA LEU A 211 -12.72 -6.01 8.16
C LEU A 211 -13.28 -6.49 9.50
N GLY A 212 -12.57 -7.42 10.11
CA GLY A 212 -12.96 -7.97 11.41
C GLY A 212 -12.54 -7.13 12.63
N ARG A 213 -12.85 -7.66 13.83
CA ARG A 213 -12.72 -6.98 15.13
C ARG A 213 -11.28 -6.64 15.58
N ASN A 214 -10.27 -7.21 14.92
CA ASN A 214 -8.87 -6.89 15.20
C ASN A 214 -8.49 -5.49 14.67
N VAL A 215 -9.18 -4.99 13.65
CA VAL A 215 -8.99 -3.62 13.17
C VAL A 215 -9.60 -2.62 14.15
N LYS A 216 -8.76 -1.77 14.73
CA LYS A 216 -9.15 -0.76 15.73
C LYS A 216 -9.45 0.58 15.11
N GLU A 217 -8.65 0.97 14.13
CA GLU A 217 -8.84 2.21 13.40
C GLU A 217 -8.61 2.01 11.90
N TYR A 218 -9.50 2.59 11.11
CA TYR A 218 -9.42 2.65 9.66
C TYR A 218 -9.51 4.10 9.21
N VAL A 219 -8.42 4.63 8.68
CA VAL A 219 -8.35 5.96 8.08
C VAL A 219 -8.17 5.79 6.57
N ALA A 220 -9.00 6.46 5.77
CA ALA A 220 -8.87 6.38 4.33
C ALA A 220 -9.22 7.66 3.59
N PHE A 221 -8.49 7.89 2.50
CA PHE A 221 -8.71 8.99 1.57
C PHE A 221 -9.12 8.44 0.21
N TYR A 222 -10.17 9.01 -0.38
CA TYR A 222 -10.78 8.50 -1.62
C TYR A 222 -10.80 9.57 -2.71
N ALA A 223 -10.35 9.18 -3.91
CA ALA A 223 -10.22 10.10 -5.04
C ALA A 223 -11.60 10.47 -5.63
N ARG A 224 -12.00 11.73 -5.56
CA ARG A 224 -13.35 12.14 -5.99
C ARG A 224 -13.52 12.14 -7.51
N ASP A 225 -12.45 12.41 -8.25
CA ASP A 225 -12.52 12.69 -9.69
C ASP A 225 -12.10 11.52 -10.59
N GLU A 226 -11.82 10.36 -10.00
CA GLU A 226 -11.56 9.13 -10.77
C GLU A 226 -12.86 8.60 -11.42
N ARG A 227 -12.76 8.16 -12.69
CA ARG A 227 -13.89 7.68 -13.50
C ARG A 227 -13.57 6.45 -14.35
N SER A 228 -12.43 5.80 -14.13
CA SER A 228 -12.04 4.61 -14.90
C SER A 228 -12.84 3.39 -14.45
N LYS A 229 -13.43 2.66 -15.40
CA LYS A 229 -14.10 1.39 -15.13
C LYS A 229 -13.13 0.39 -14.54
N GLY A 230 -13.57 -0.28 -13.47
CA GLY A 230 -12.72 -1.19 -12.68
C GLY A 230 -11.87 -0.49 -11.62
N PHE A 231 -11.99 0.84 -11.47
CA PHE A 231 -11.40 1.61 -10.36
C PHE A 231 -12.42 1.96 -9.28
N SER A 232 -13.49 1.18 -9.13
CA SER A 232 -14.43 1.33 -8.03
C SER A 232 -13.72 1.01 -6.72
N CYS A 233 -13.55 2.03 -5.86
CA CYS A 233 -12.85 1.89 -4.59
C CYS A 233 -13.76 1.27 -3.52
N VAL A 234 -13.15 0.68 -2.50
CA VAL A 234 -13.84 -0.06 -1.43
C VAL A 234 -13.81 0.73 -0.12
N VAL A 235 -15.00 1.03 0.41
CA VAL A 235 -15.20 1.36 1.82
C VAL A 235 -15.65 0.06 2.49
N PRO A 236 -14.81 -0.57 3.33
CA PRO A 236 -15.10 -1.91 3.83
C PRO A 236 -16.24 -1.91 4.85
N ASP A 237 -17.02 -2.99 4.88
CA ASP A 237 -17.89 -3.28 6.02
C ASP A 237 -17.04 -3.70 7.21
N THR A 238 -17.23 -3.06 8.36
CA THR A 238 -16.36 -3.25 9.52
C THR A 238 -17.14 -3.63 10.76
N ASN A 239 -16.44 -4.27 11.71
CA ASN A 239 -17.00 -4.46 13.04
C ASN A 239 -17.36 -3.11 13.69
N ASN A 240 -18.47 -3.04 14.42
CA ASN A 240 -18.94 -1.80 15.07
C ASN A 240 -17.92 -1.13 16.01
N ALA A 241 -16.98 -1.91 16.56
CA ALA A 241 -15.92 -1.38 17.44
C ALA A 241 -14.78 -0.68 16.69
N THR A 242 -14.69 -0.82 15.36
CA THR A 242 -13.65 -0.17 14.55
C THR A 242 -13.96 1.32 14.40
N ALA A 243 -13.02 2.21 14.73
CA ALA A 243 -13.14 3.63 14.41
C ALA A 243 -12.94 3.83 12.89
N MET A 244 -13.92 4.45 12.22
CA MET A 244 -13.93 4.61 10.76
C MET A 244 -13.85 6.09 10.38
N HIS A 245 -12.76 6.47 9.72
CA HIS A 245 -12.48 7.83 9.28
C HIS A 245 -12.24 7.84 7.76
N ILE A 246 -13.21 8.32 7.00
CA ILE A 246 -13.13 8.36 5.54
C ILE A 246 -13.27 9.78 5.02
N TYR A 247 -12.41 10.14 4.08
CA TYR A 247 -12.32 11.51 3.57
C TYR A 247 -12.31 11.53 2.06
N PRO A 248 -13.12 12.39 1.43
CA PRO A 248 -13.01 12.67 0.02
C PRO A 248 -11.78 13.56 -0.24
N MET A 249 -11.19 13.44 -1.43
CA MET A 249 -10.07 14.28 -1.86
C MET A 249 -10.12 14.53 -3.37
N SER A 250 -9.79 15.75 -3.79
CA SER A 250 -9.76 16.17 -5.19
C SER A 250 -8.73 15.34 -5.98
N GLY A 251 -9.04 15.11 -7.25
CA GLY A 251 -8.16 14.44 -8.18
C GLY A 251 -8.48 12.97 -8.40
N ARG A 252 -7.61 12.34 -9.19
CA ARG A 252 -7.72 10.95 -9.64
C ARG A 252 -6.96 10.00 -8.76
N HIS A 253 -7.05 8.71 -9.08
CA HIS A 253 -6.47 7.61 -8.32
C HIS A 253 -5.01 7.84 -7.89
N ALA A 254 -4.15 8.28 -8.81
CA ALA A 254 -2.72 8.52 -8.54
C ALA A 254 -2.43 9.93 -7.98
N THR A 255 -3.37 10.87 -8.08
CA THR A 255 -3.19 12.24 -7.56
C THR A 255 -2.98 12.23 -6.05
N LEU A 256 -3.71 11.37 -5.34
CA LEU A 256 -3.64 11.22 -3.88
C LEU A 256 -2.28 10.69 -3.38
N VAL A 257 -1.48 10.04 -4.25
CA VAL A 257 -0.14 9.53 -3.90
C VAL A 257 0.99 10.30 -4.57
N GLY A 258 0.72 11.52 -5.02
CA GLY A 258 1.75 12.45 -5.49
C GLY A 258 1.81 12.66 -7.01
N ASN A 259 0.93 12.05 -7.81
CA ASN A 259 0.87 12.38 -9.23
C ASN A 259 0.16 13.73 -9.45
N ALA A 260 0.95 14.79 -9.43
CA ALA A 260 0.47 16.16 -9.52
C ALA A 260 0.17 16.63 -10.95
N SER A 261 0.05 15.73 -11.93
CA SER A 261 -0.17 16.15 -13.31
C SER A 261 -1.56 16.74 -13.54
N ALA A 262 -1.70 17.65 -14.51
CA ALA A 262 -2.98 18.30 -14.84
C ALA A 262 -4.12 17.31 -15.15
N ASN A 263 -3.79 16.11 -15.66
CA ASN A 263 -4.74 15.04 -15.97
C ASN A 263 -4.72 13.87 -14.95
N GLY A 264 -3.91 13.97 -13.89
CA GLY A 264 -3.73 12.93 -12.87
C GLY A 264 -3.06 11.64 -13.37
N ASN A 265 -2.33 11.67 -14.49
CA ASN A 265 -1.64 10.51 -15.06
C ASN A 265 -0.17 10.81 -15.43
N SER A 266 0.10 11.83 -16.23
CA SER A 266 1.45 12.17 -16.69
C SER A 266 1.54 13.62 -17.18
N GLY A 267 2.76 14.14 -17.30
CA GLY A 267 3.02 15.53 -17.72
C GLY A 267 3.38 16.44 -16.56
N GLU A 268 3.28 17.75 -16.83
CA GLU A 268 3.67 18.84 -15.91
C GLU A 268 2.94 18.75 -14.57
N LYS A 269 3.69 18.96 -13.49
CA LYS A 269 3.23 18.78 -12.11
C LYS A 269 2.67 20.10 -11.54
N VAL A 270 1.38 20.31 -11.71
CA VAL A 270 0.69 21.57 -11.39
C VAL A 270 -0.37 21.46 -10.29
N LEU A 271 -0.75 20.24 -9.89
CA LEU A 271 -1.83 19.95 -8.92
C LEU A 271 -1.35 19.01 -7.80
N HIS A 272 -0.44 19.49 -6.97
CA HIS A 272 0.26 18.68 -5.96
C HIS A 272 -0.45 18.64 -4.60
N GLU A 273 -1.42 19.52 -4.38
CA GLU A 273 -2.05 19.78 -3.09
C GLU A 273 -2.79 18.56 -2.51
N PRO A 274 -3.55 17.75 -3.30
CA PRO A 274 -4.17 16.54 -2.78
C PRO A 274 -3.16 15.56 -2.18
N GLY A 275 -2.05 15.30 -2.88
CA GLY A 275 -1.00 14.40 -2.42
C GLY A 275 -0.31 14.90 -1.15
N MET A 276 -0.10 16.22 -1.02
CA MET A 276 0.49 16.83 0.17
C MET A 276 -0.42 16.70 1.40
N ILE A 277 -1.73 16.93 1.24
CA ILE A 277 -2.71 16.78 2.33
C ILE A 277 -2.78 15.32 2.79
N VAL A 278 -2.90 14.38 1.85
CA VAL A 278 -2.96 12.95 2.17
C VAL A 278 -1.66 12.48 2.85
N ARG A 279 -0.50 12.92 2.35
CA ARG A 279 0.79 12.63 2.98
C ARG A 279 0.86 13.12 4.42
N HIS A 280 0.47 14.37 4.66
CA HIS A 280 0.48 14.94 5.99
C HIS A 280 -0.35 14.10 6.98
N PHE A 281 -1.58 13.73 6.61
CA PHE A 281 -2.41 12.91 7.49
C PHE A 281 -1.93 11.46 7.62
N ALA A 282 -1.27 10.89 6.61
CA ALA A 282 -0.61 9.60 6.73
C ALA A 282 0.51 9.64 7.78
N GLU A 283 1.36 10.68 7.73
CA GLU A 283 2.44 10.91 8.70
C GLU A 283 1.90 11.11 10.12
N VAL A 284 0.87 11.94 10.29
CA VAL A 284 0.19 12.17 11.59
C VAL A 284 -0.36 10.87 12.16
N CYS A 285 -1.10 10.09 11.37
CA CYS A 285 -1.67 8.82 11.83
C CYS A 285 -0.57 7.82 12.22
N LEU A 286 0.48 7.69 11.39
CA LEU A 286 1.58 6.77 11.65
C LEU A 286 2.35 7.13 12.92
N GLN A 287 2.66 8.42 13.13
CA GLN A 287 3.30 8.88 14.36
C GLN A 287 2.44 8.61 15.59
N ARG A 288 1.14 8.89 15.52
CA ARG A 288 0.17 8.58 16.59
C ARG A 288 0.08 7.08 16.88
N TRP A 289 0.23 6.24 15.85
CA TRP A 289 0.29 4.77 15.98
C TRP A 289 1.67 4.24 16.39
N GLY A 290 2.60 5.11 16.78
CA GLY A 290 3.90 4.73 17.34
C GLY A 290 5.00 4.50 16.31
N VAL A 291 4.86 5.00 15.08
CA VAL A 291 5.89 4.91 14.04
C VAL A 291 6.81 6.13 14.13
N SER A 292 8.13 5.88 14.11
CA SER A 292 9.13 6.94 14.04
C SER A 292 9.48 7.22 12.57
N LEU A 293 9.16 8.43 12.10
CA LEU A 293 9.42 8.88 10.74
C LEU A 293 10.50 9.98 10.71
N ASP A 294 11.21 10.07 9.60
CA ASP A 294 12.06 11.19 9.19
C ASP A 294 11.39 12.00 8.08
N LYS A 295 11.89 13.22 7.82
CA LYS A 295 11.48 14.04 6.66
C LYS A 295 9.96 14.20 6.51
N THR A 296 9.24 14.32 7.63
CA THR A 296 7.80 14.56 7.63
C THR A 296 7.49 15.99 7.18
N LEU A 297 6.32 16.20 6.57
CA LEU A 297 5.86 17.50 6.11
C LEU A 297 5.61 18.47 7.28
N ASN A 298 5.07 17.95 8.40
CA ASN A 298 4.71 18.71 9.60
C ASN A 298 3.91 19.99 9.30
N LEU A 299 2.94 19.90 8.37
CA LEU A 299 2.11 21.05 8.01
C LEU A 299 1.35 21.58 9.23
N ASP A 300 1.41 22.90 9.44
CA ASP A 300 0.56 23.55 10.41
C ASP A 300 -0.86 23.81 9.86
N GLY A 301 -1.74 24.36 10.70
CA GLY A 301 -3.12 24.64 10.31
C GLY A 301 -3.27 25.67 9.18
N LEU A 302 -2.35 26.64 9.08
CA LEU A 302 -2.37 27.66 8.03
C LEU A 302 -1.89 27.07 6.70
N GLN A 303 -0.78 26.32 6.70
CA GLN A 303 -0.28 25.63 5.52
C GLN A 303 -1.31 24.62 4.98
N LEU A 304 -1.96 23.88 5.87
CA LEU A 304 -3.05 22.98 5.48
C LEU A 304 -4.22 23.77 4.86
N LEU A 305 -4.54 24.96 5.39
CA LEU A 305 -5.59 25.83 4.84
C LEU A 305 -5.26 26.31 3.45
N GLU A 306 -4.03 26.73 3.23
CA GLU A 306 -3.56 27.18 1.93
C GLU A 306 -3.69 26.06 0.87
N LEU A 307 -3.35 24.81 1.22
CA LEU A 307 -3.52 23.66 0.34
C LEU A 307 -5.01 23.37 0.02
N HIS A 308 -5.89 23.45 1.02
CA HIS A 308 -7.33 23.28 0.78
C HIS A 308 -7.93 24.39 -0.08
N GLN A 309 -7.54 25.65 0.16
CA GLN A 309 -7.97 26.79 -0.66
C GLN A 309 -7.39 26.70 -2.08
N ALA A 310 -6.16 26.21 -2.25
CA ALA A 310 -5.58 25.93 -3.56
C ALA A 310 -6.38 24.84 -4.29
N ASN A 311 -6.75 23.77 -3.60
CA ASN A 311 -7.66 22.76 -4.14
C ASN A 311 -9.00 23.35 -4.60
N GLN A 312 -9.57 24.28 -3.82
CA GLN A 312 -10.81 24.96 -4.17
C GLN A 312 -10.65 25.86 -5.41
N ARG A 313 -9.56 26.64 -5.49
CA ARG A 313 -9.23 27.47 -6.67
C ARG A 313 -9.05 26.62 -7.92
N ASN A 314 -8.47 25.44 -7.78
CA ASN A 314 -8.20 24.49 -8.86
C ASN A 314 -9.34 23.50 -9.13
N ALA A 315 -10.52 23.66 -8.50
CA ALA A 315 -11.65 22.73 -8.63
C ALA A 315 -12.06 22.48 -10.10
N GLY A 316 -11.98 23.50 -10.96
CA GLY A 316 -12.26 23.35 -12.39
C GLY A 316 -11.27 22.42 -13.12
N GLN A 317 -9.99 22.39 -12.71
CA GLN A 317 -9.00 21.48 -13.28
C GLN A 317 -9.22 20.04 -12.80
N PHE A 318 -9.56 19.85 -11.53
CA PHE A 318 -9.93 18.53 -11.01
C PHE A 318 -11.19 17.97 -11.68
N ALA A 319 -12.20 18.80 -11.92
CA ALA A 319 -13.39 18.41 -12.67
C ALA A 319 -13.05 17.97 -14.11
N GLN A 320 -12.06 18.60 -14.76
CA GLN A 320 -11.59 18.16 -16.08
C GLN A 320 -10.94 16.78 -16.05
N MET A 321 -10.30 16.39 -14.93
CA MET A 321 -9.71 15.06 -14.78
C MET A 321 -10.74 13.93 -14.94
N GLN A 322 -12.02 14.17 -14.64
CA GLN A 322 -13.10 13.18 -14.80
C GLN A 322 -13.25 12.68 -16.25
N LYS A 323 -12.75 13.43 -17.24
CA LYS A 323 -12.72 13.04 -18.66
C LYS A 323 -11.52 12.16 -19.02
N THR A 324 -10.52 12.05 -18.14
CA THR A 324 -9.33 11.23 -18.34
C THR A 324 -9.54 9.88 -17.68
N VAL A 325 -9.55 8.80 -18.47
CA VAL A 325 -9.75 7.43 -17.97
C VAL A 325 -8.62 6.52 -18.43
N TYR A 326 -8.29 5.51 -17.64
CA TYR A 326 -7.30 4.49 -18.00
C TYR A 326 -7.82 3.47 -19.01
N THR A 327 -9.13 3.23 -19.01
CA THR A 327 -9.80 2.24 -19.86
C THR A 327 -11.04 2.86 -20.51
N VAL A 328 -12.21 2.63 -19.94
CA VAL A 328 -13.49 3.23 -20.33
C VAL A 328 -14.08 3.96 -19.13
N SER A 329 -14.94 4.94 -19.37
CA SER A 329 -15.55 5.72 -18.28
C SER A 329 -16.64 4.93 -17.56
N GLU A 330 -16.70 5.08 -16.23
CA GLU A 330 -17.73 4.59 -15.32
C GLU A 330 -18.19 5.78 -14.45
N ASN A 331 -19.48 6.07 -14.51
CA ASN A 331 -20.13 7.12 -13.74
C ASN A 331 -21.45 6.57 -13.20
N ASP A 332 -21.82 6.98 -11.99
CA ASP A 332 -23.12 6.72 -11.39
C ASP A 332 -23.74 8.06 -11.00
N GLN A 333 -24.78 8.48 -11.72
CA GLN A 333 -25.45 9.78 -11.50
C GLN A 333 -24.51 11.01 -11.55
N GLY A 334 -23.45 10.94 -12.36
CA GLY A 334 -22.43 12.00 -12.46
C GLY A 334 -21.34 11.93 -11.37
N GLU A 335 -21.46 10.99 -10.44
CA GLU A 335 -20.47 10.72 -9.42
C GLU A 335 -19.61 9.51 -9.76
N ARG A 336 -18.49 9.36 -9.02
CA ARG A 336 -17.69 8.15 -9.04
C ARG A 336 -18.51 7.00 -8.45
N TYR A 337 -18.45 5.84 -9.09
CA TYR A 337 -19.00 4.61 -8.53
C TYR A 337 -18.04 4.04 -7.47
N VAL A 338 -18.57 3.73 -6.28
CA VAL A 338 -17.82 3.16 -5.16
C VAL A 338 -18.51 1.92 -4.60
N SER A 339 -17.79 1.13 -3.82
CA SER A 339 -18.30 -0.05 -3.16
C SER A 339 -18.31 0.16 -1.65
N LEU A 340 -19.48 0.10 -1.03
CA LEU A 340 -19.64 -0.01 0.43
C LEU A 340 -19.86 -1.49 0.76
N GLY A 341 -18.86 -2.12 1.38
CA GLY A 341 -18.82 -3.57 1.49
C GLY A 341 -18.82 -4.20 0.09
N SER A 342 -19.80 -5.07 -0.16
CA SER A 342 -20.04 -5.66 -1.50
C SER A 342 -21.08 -4.91 -2.34
N THR A 343 -21.61 -3.79 -1.85
CA THR A 343 -22.71 -3.07 -2.49
C THR A 343 -22.22 -1.82 -3.22
N GLY A 344 -22.61 -1.67 -4.49
CA GLY A 344 -22.35 -0.46 -5.27
C GLY A 344 -23.14 0.76 -4.80
N LYS A 345 -22.50 1.92 -4.77
CA LYS A 345 -23.07 3.20 -4.31
C LYS A 345 -22.49 4.39 -5.09
N PRO A 346 -23.25 5.49 -5.26
CA PRO A 346 -22.70 6.79 -5.60
C PRO A 346 -21.74 7.28 -4.51
N PHE A 347 -20.65 7.95 -4.91
CA PHE A 347 -19.59 8.40 -4.01
C PHE A 347 -20.10 9.16 -2.78
N SER A 348 -20.92 10.20 -2.96
CA SER A 348 -21.40 11.04 -1.86
C SER A 348 -22.44 10.35 -0.97
N SER A 349 -23.05 9.26 -1.44
CA SER A 349 -24.02 8.51 -0.64
C SER A 349 -23.38 7.72 0.51
N VAL A 350 -22.05 7.56 0.52
CA VAL A 350 -21.31 6.88 1.59
C VAL A 350 -21.06 7.85 2.74
N GLN A 351 -22.05 7.94 3.63
CA GLN A 351 -22.08 8.80 4.81
C GLN A 351 -22.95 8.15 5.91
N GLY A 352 -22.94 8.73 7.10
CA GLY A 352 -23.77 8.31 8.24
C GLY A 352 -22.99 8.19 9.54
N ALA A 353 -23.70 7.93 10.63
CA ALA A 353 -23.16 7.88 12.00
C ALA A 353 -22.08 6.81 12.24
N ARG A 354 -21.90 5.87 11.30
CA ARG A 354 -20.83 4.88 11.33
C ARG A 354 -19.45 5.51 11.15
N PHE A 355 -19.38 6.64 10.45
CA PHE A 355 -18.15 7.35 10.12
C PHE A 355 -17.94 8.54 11.04
N SER A 356 -16.68 8.89 11.25
CA SER A 356 -16.26 10.14 11.89
C SER A 356 -15.28 10.84 10.94
N PRO A 357 -15.68 11.93 10.27
CA PRO A 357 -16.96 12.64 10.40
C PRO A 357 -18.15 11.85 9.81
N ALA A 358 -19.36 12.12 10.32
CA ALA A 358 -20.58 11.48 9.83
C ALA A 358 -20.93 11.85 8.38
N SER A 359 -20.39 12.96 7.86
CA SER A 359 -20.51 13.33 6.45
C SER A 359 -19.74 12.42 5.50
N GLY A 360 -18.82 11.57 5.99
CA GLY A 360 -18.12 10.57 5.19
C GLY A 360 -17.55 11.15 3.88
N LEU A 361 -17.87 10.51 2.75
CA LEU A 361 -17.43 10.94 1.42
C LEU A 361 -18.18 12.16 0.86
N ALA A 362 -19.25 12.60 1.50
CA ALA A 362 -19.94 13.86 1.19
C ALA A 362 -19.34 15.08 1.90
N SER A 363 -18.30 14.89 2.74
CA SER A 363 -17.70 15.97 3.53
C SER A 363 -17.21 17.14 2.67
N ASP A 364 -17.51 18.38 3.09
CA ASP A 364 -16.89 19.58 2.52
C ASP A 364 -15.49 19.79 3.09
N TYR A 365 -14.55 19.00 2.61
CA TYR A 365 -13.14 19.07 2.98
C TYR A 365 -12.40 20.28 2.40
N LEU A 366 -13.01 21.07 1.52
CA LEU A 366 -12.36 22.25 0.93
C LEU A 366 -12.43 23.45 1.87
N THR A 367 -13.50 23.55 2.66
CA THR A 367 -13.72 24.71 3.55
C THR A 367 -13.73 24.34 5.03
N ASN A 368 -14.12 23.11 5.38
CA ASN A 368 -14.24 22.69 6.77
C ASN A 368 -13.06 21.80 7.19
N GLN A 369 -11.99 22.41 7.70
CA GLN A 369 -10.84 21.65 8.23
C GLN A 369 -11.14 20.87 9.50
N ALA A 370 -12.22 21.21 10.22
CA ALA A 370 -12.55 20.55 11.49
C ALA A 370 -12.88 19.07 11.29
N ILE A 371 -13.18 18.64 10.05
CA ILE A 371 -13.39 17.23 9.72
C ILE A 371 -12.18 16.36 10.08
N TYR A 372 -10.96 16.91 10.08
CA TYR A 372 -9.74 16.18 10.38
C TYR A 372 -9.34 16.25 11.86
N ASN A 373 -10.10 16.92 12.72
CA ASN A 373 -9.71 17.10 14.12
C ASN A 373 -9.59 15.78 14.89
N VAL A 374 -10.28 14.72 14.44
CA VAL A 374 -10.14 13.38 15.03
C VAL A 374 -8.84 12.67 14.64
N LEU A 375 -8.13 13.16 13.61
CA LEU A 375 -6.84 12.63 13.20
C LEU A 375 -5.66 13.29 13.93
N LYS A 376 -5.83 14.56 14.33
CA LYS A 376 -4.87 15.32 15.13
C LYS A 376 -4.84 14.78 16.56
#